data_AF-A0A956AHF7-F1
#
_entry.id   AF-A0A956AHF7-F1
#
_cell.length_a   1.000
_cell.length_b   1.000
_cell.length_c   1.000
_cell.angle_alpha   90.00
_cell.angle_beta   90.00
_cell.angle_gamma   90.00
#
_symmetry.space_group_name_H-M   'P 1'
#
loop_
_entity.id
_entity.type
_entity.pdbx_description
1 polymer ?
#
loop_
_entity_poly.entity_id
_entity_poly.type
_entity_poly.pdbx_seq_one_letter_code
_entity_poly.pdbx_strand_id
1 'polypeptide(L)'
;MSRLDQFESVFRAAAKPVYHHEVRVFSHVLVVTDLPPDEAAAWGARVQTFLSGINGIRYTVVDASRAPTVGDLLALIDAERPDLVCAYRNLHSSGWRWPYTLGDHVVVLTQVTAVPVLLLPRPEGEGRFETSGTDRVMAMTDHLAGDAGLVQAAASLVSAGGTLFLTHVEDEAVFERYMGLIGKLPDVDTETARAGLRARMLREPADYIDSVRAALEGRPLTVEAEVTMGHHLSVYRQLIARHAIDLLVLNTNDADQ
;
A
#
# COMPACT_ATOMS: atom_id res chain seq x y z
N MET A 1 28.87 -21.70 -18.03
CA MET A 1 27.95 -21.66 -16.86
C MET A 1 28.09 -22.97 -16.14
N SER A 2 28.54 -22.93 -14.89
CA SER A 2 28.90 -24.13 -14.15
C SER A 2 27.66 -24.74 -13.50
N ARG A 3 27.65 -26.05 -13.21
CA ARG A 3 26.54 -26.69 -12.47
C ARG A 3 26.25 -26.01 -11.13
N LEU A 4 27.24 -25.32 -10.54
CA LEU A 4 27.11 -24.58 -9.29
C LEU A 4 26.07 -23.44 -9.40
N ASP A 5 26.03 -22.75 -10.55
CA ASP A 5 25.11 -21.63 -10.79
C ASP A 5 23.64 -22.10 -10.88
N GLN A 6 23.41 -23.32 -11.37
CA GLN A 6 22.07 -23.92 -11.43
C GLN A 6 21.60 -24.42 -10.05
N PHE A 7 22.51 -24.94 -9.21
CA PHE A 7 22.15 -25.36 -7.85
C PHE A 7 21.83 -24.17 -6.94
N GLU A 8 22.57 -23.07 -7.06
CA GLU A 8 22.31 -21.86 -6.26
C GLU A 8 20.99 -21.17 -6.67
N SER A 9 20.67 -21.16 -7.97
CA SER A 9 19.40 -20.65 -8.49
C SER A 9 18.19 -21.50 -8.07
N VAL A 10 18.34 -22.84 -8.00
CA VAL A 10 17.26 -23.73 -7.52
C VAL A 10 17.12 -23.67 -6.00
N PHE A 11 18.19 -23.44 -5.24
CA PHE A 11 18.14 -23.25 -3.79
C PHE A 11 17.56 -21.90 -3.40
N ARG A 12 17.87 -20.82 -4.12
CA ARG A 12 17.20 -19.53 -3.94
C ARG A 12 15.72 -19.59 -4.30
N ALA A 13 15.34 -20.35 -5.34
CA ALA A 13 13.94 -20.62 -5.67
C ALA A 13 13.22 -21.53 -4.65
N ALA A 14 13.96 -22.22 -3.77
CA ALA A 14 13.41 -23.05 -2.70
C ALA A 14 13.38 -22.36 -1.32
N ALA A 15 14.09 -21.24 -1.17
CA ALA A 15 14.03 -20.42 0.03
C ALA A 15 12.76 -19.56 -0.02
N LYS A 16 11.74 -19.94 0.75
CA LYS A 16 10.56 -19.11 0.93
C LYS A 16 11.00 -17.76 1.50
N PRO A 17 10.55 -16.63 0.94
CA PRO A 17 10.80 -15.34 1.56
C PRO A 17 10.22 -15.36 2.98
N VAL A 18 11.04 -14.99 3.96
CA VAL A 18 10.63 -14.85 5.36
C VAL A 18 10.68 -13.37 5.68
N TYR A 19 9.62 -12.86 6.29
CA TYR A 19 9.57 -11.47 6.69
C TYR A 19 10.52 -11.19 7.85
N HIS A 20 11.36 -10.17 7.68
CA HIS A 20 12.18 -9.59 8.74
C HIS A 20 11.65 -8.20 9.06
N HIS A 21 11.16 -8.04 10.29
CA HIS A 21 10.56 -6.79 10.69
C HIS A 21 11.62 -5.71 10.94
N GLU A 22 11.47 -4.58 10.26
CA GLU A 22 12.14 -3.34 10.59
C GLU A 22 11.08 -2.26 10.84
N VAL A 23 11.30 -1.44 11.87
CA VAL A 23 10.35 -0.39 12.20
C VAL A 23 10.55 0.77 11.22
N ARG A 24 9.50 1.10 10.47
CA ARG A 24 9.47 2.31 9.67
C ARG A 24 8.97 3.46 10.55
N VAL A 25 9.80 4.48 10.72
CA VAL A 25 9.45 5.64 11.54
C VAL A 25 9.00 6.78 10.62
N PHE A 26 7.84 7.36 10.92
CA PHE A 26 7.37 8.60 10.33
C PHE A 26 7.58 9.70 11.36
N SER A 27 8.67 10.45 11.26
CA SER A 27 9.02 11.52 12.20
C SER A 27 8.63 12.90 11.67
N HIS A 28 8.54 13.06 10.36
CA HIS A 28 8.17 14.31 9.72
C HIS A 28 7.13 14.10 8.62
N VAL A 29 5.97 14.74 8.79
CA VAL A 29 4.89 14.77 7.82
C VAL A 29 4.79 16.16 7.18
N LEU A 30 4.86 16.20 5.85
CA LEU A 30 4.58 17.40 5.06
C LEU A 30 3.13 17.36 4.59
N VAL A 31 2.29 18.29 5.05
CA VAL A 31 0.88 18.41 4.64
C VAL A 31 0.77 19.48 3.57
N VAL A 32 0.50 19.07 2.33
CA VAL A 32 0.44 19.95 1.17
C VAL A 32 -1.01 20.24 0.79
N THR A 33 -1.34 21.52 0.68
CA THR A 33 -2.70 22.00 0.35
C THR A 33 -2.65 23.12 -0.68
N ASP A 34 -3.76 23.29 -1.40
CA ASP A 34 -4.04 24.45 -2.25
C ASP A 34 -4.97 25.45 -1.54
N LEU A 35 -5.02 25.40 -0.20
CA LEU A 35 -5.88 26.22 0.65
C LEU A 35 -5.17 27.50 1.14
N PRO A 36 -5.94 28.57 1.45
CA PRO A 36 -5.41 29.72 2.18
C PRO A 36 -4.83 29.34 3.56
N PRO A 37 -3.96 30.16 4.18
CA PRO A 37 -3.23 29.81 5.40
C PRO A 37 -4.09 29.29 6.56
N ASP A 38 -5.21 29.96 6.87
CA ASP A 38 -6.07 29.56 7.99
C ASP A 38 -6.77 28.22 7.74
N GLU A 39 -7.23 28.00 6.51
CA GLU A 39 -7.87 26.74 6.09
C GLU A 39 -6.85 25.61 6.00
N ALA A 40 -5.63 25.89 5.52
CA ALA A 40 -4.53 24.94 5.51
C ALA A 40 -4.17 24.50 6.94
N ALA A 41 -4.10 25.43 7.89
CA ALA A 41 -3.85 25.11 9.31
C ALA A 41 -4.96 24.23 9.90
N ALA A 42 -6.23 24.55 9.64
CA ALA A 42 -7.36 23.72 10.05
C ALA A 42 -7.32 22.32 9.42
N TRP A 43 -6.94 22.24 8.13
CA TRP A 43 -6.73 20.98 7.44
C TRP A 43 -5.61 20.16 8.07
N GLY A 44 -4.47 20.80 8.38
CA GLY A 44 -3.36 20.18 9.09
C GLY A 44 -3.78 19.56 10.42
N ALA A 45 -4.64 20.22 11.20
CA ALA A 45 -5.18 19.68 12.45
C ALA A 45 -6.03 18.41 12.23
N ARG A 46 -6.79 18.32 11.13
CA ARG A 46 -7.53 17.11 10.74
C ARG A 46 -6.58 15.96 10.39
N VAL A 47 -5.50 16.24 9.65
CA VAL A 47 -4.46 15.24 9.35
C VAL A 47 -3.77 14.74 10.62
N GLN A 48 -3.46 15.64 11.55
CA GLN A 48 -2.90 15.28 12.86
C GLN A 48 -3.85 14.37 13.66
N THR A 49 -5.15 14.64 13.60
CA THR A 49 -6.18 13.84 14.27
C THR A 49 -6.25 12.44 13.64
N PHE A 50 -6.24 12.35 12.31
CA PHE A 50 -6.23 11.08 11.58
C PHE A 50 -5.02 10.20 11.93
N LEU A 51 -3.83 10.80 12.01
CA LEU A 51 -2.58 10.11 12.32
C LEU A 51 -2.26 10.04 13.82
N SER A 52 -3.21 10.36 14.70
CA SER A 52 -2.98 10.43 16.15
C SER A 52 -2.61 9.08 16.79
N GLY A 53 -2.84 7.96 16.10
CA GLY A 53 -2.37 6.64 16.50
C GLY A 53 -0.84 6.47 16.47
N ILE A 54 -0.13 7.39 15.80
CA ILE A 54 1.32 7.39 15.64
C ILE A 54 1.93 8.57 16.41
N ASN A 55 2.97 8.30 17.19
CA ASN A 55 3.57 9.29 18.08
C ASN A 55 4.85 9.91 17.49
N GLY A 56 5.21 11.10 17.98
CA GLY A 56 6.50 11.73 17.69
C GLY A 56 6.59 12.39 16.31
N ILE A 57 5.46 12.67 15.67
CA ILE A 57 5.42 13.30 14.35
C ILE A 57 5.53 14.83 14.48
N ARG A 58 6.48 15.41 13.75
CA ARG A 58 6.51 16.83 13.39
C ARG A 58 5.67 17.05 12.15
N TYR A 59 4.79 18.06 12.16
CA TYR A 59 3.98 18.42 11.00
C TYR A 59 4.44 19.76 10.42
N THR A 60 4.72 19.80 9.11
CA THR A 60 4.87 21.03 8.34
C THR A 60 3.66 21.19 7.44
N VAL A 61 2.86 22.23 7.65
CA VAL A 61 1.69 22.53 6.81
C VAL A 61 2.07 23.55 5.75
N VAL A 62 1.65 23.29 4.52
CA VAL A 62 1.96 24.08 3.33
C VAL A 62 0.66 24.60 2.73
N ASP A 63 0.51 25.92 2.72
CA ASP A 63 -0.61 26.61 2.08
C ASP A 63 -0.38 26.81 0.57
N ALA A 64 -1.42 27.30 -0.11
CA ALA A 64 -1.45 27.48 -1.56
C ALA A 64 -0.30 28.29 -2.15
N SER A 65 0.32 29.21 -1.38
CA SER A 65 1.36 30.10 -1.88
C SER A 65 2.74 29.46 -1.97
N ARG A 66 2.97 28.35 -1.23
CA ARG A 66 4.30 27.76 -1.04
C ARG A 66 4.64 26.64 -2.01
N ALA A 67 3.65 26.04 -2.68
CA ALA A 67 3.86 24.97 -3.65
C ALA A 67 2.91 25.06 -4.87
N PRO A 68 2.79 26.22 -5.55
CA PRO A 68 1.80 26.43 -6.60
C PRO A 68 2.05 25.60 -7.87
N THR A 69 3.28 25.11 -8.05
CA THR A 69 3.66 24.24 -9.17
C THR A 69 4.28 22.93 -8.67
N VAL A 70 4.31 21.94 -9.57
CA VAL A 70 5.01 20.67 -9.33
C VAL A 70 6.49 20.88 -8.98
N GLY A 71 7.15 21.83 -9.65
CA GLY A 71 8.56 22.14 -9.38
C GLY A 71 8.77 22.66 -7.97
N ASP A 72 7.91 23.57 -7.51
CA ASP A 72 7.96 24.11 -6.15
C ASP A 72 7.70 23.01 -5.11
N LEU A 73 6.75 22.12 -5.37
CA LEU A 73 6.46 20.98 -4.52
C LEU A 73 7.66 20.04 -4.37
N LEU A 74 8.32 19.69 -5.48
CA LEU A 74 9.51 18.84 -5.45
C LEU A 74 10.68 19.52 -4.72
N ALA A 75 10.90 20.80 -4.95
CA ALA A 75 11.91 21.58 -4.24
C ALA A 75 11.63 21.63 -2.73
N LEU A 76 10.35 21.75 -2.35
CA LEU A 76 9.93 21.74 -0.96
C LEU A 76 10.18 20.38 -0.30
N ILE A 77 9.88 19.28 -0.99
CA ILE A 77 10.15 17.92 -0.49
C ILE A 77 11.66 17.69 -0.29
N ASP A 78 12.50 18.14 -1.23
CA ASP A 78 13.96 18.01 -1.12
C ASP A 78 14.53 18.84 0.06
N ALA A 79 13.98 20.05 0.27
CA ALA A 79 14.39 20.92 1.35
C ALA A 79 13.92 20.44 2.74
N GLU A 80 12.66 20.03 2.84
CA GLU A 80 12.02 19.64 4.11
C GLU A 80 12.37 18.19 4.50
N ARG A 81 12.68 17.33 3.53
CA ARG A 81 12.97 15.89 3.70
C ARG A 81 11.95 15.15 4.58
N PRO A 82 10.65 15.19 4.22
CA PRO A 82 9.63 14.49 4.99
C PRO A 82 9.73 12.97 4.84
N ASP A 83 9.26 12.25 5.85
CA ASP A 83 9.09 10.79 5.82
C ASP A 83 7.76 10.38 5.18
N LEU A 84 6.81 11.31 5.10
CA LEU A 84 5.49 11.14 4.49
C LEU A 84 4.96 12.48 3.97
N VAL A 85 4.42 12.47 2.74
CA VAL A 85 3.69 13.61 2.18
C VAL A 85 2.20 13.33 2.25
N CYS A 86 1.43 14.22 2.89
CA CYS A 86 -0.02 14.19 2.89
C CYS A 86 -0.56 15.19 1.87
N ALA A 87 -1.44 14.72 0.98
CA ALA A 87 -2.09 15.56 -0.03
C ALA A 87 -3.49 15.02 -0.33
N TYR A 88 -4.21 15.67 -1.24
CA TYR A 88 -5.48 15.19 -1.78
C TYR A 88 -5.51 15.27 -3.30
N ARG A 89 -6.43 14.52 -3.91
CA ARG A 89 -6.58 14.49 -5.37
C ARG A 89 -6.87 15.87 -5.94
N ASN A 90 -6.30 16.12 -7.12
CA ASN A 90 -6.45 17.35 -7.89
C ASN A 90 -5.97 18.59 -7.13
N LEU A 91 -4.89 18.46 -6.36
CA LEU A 91 -4.20 19.60 -5.76
C LEU A 91 -3.88 20.67 -6.82
N HIS A 92 -4.26 21.92 -6.56
CA HIS A 92 -4.19 23.07 -7.47
C HIS A 92 -5.00 22.93 -8.76
N SER A 93 -5.99 22.03 -8.81
CA SER A 93 -6.81 21.77 -9.99
C SER A 93 -8.30 21.68 -9.68
N SER A 94 -9.12 22.27 -10.55
CA SER A 94 -10.58 22.13 -10.53
C SER A 94 -11.07 20.78 -11.08
N GLY A 95 -10.13 19.92 -11.52
CA GLY A 95 -10.41 18.58 -12.02
C GLY A 95 -11.07 17.64 -11.02
N TRP A 96 -11.13 18.01 -9.74
CA TRP A 96 -11.78 17.23 -8.66
C TRP A 96 -13.26 16.93 -8.91
N ARG A 97 -13.92 17.72 -9.76
CA ARG A 97 -15.30 17.48 -10.18
C ARG A 97 -15.47 16.17 -10.97
N TRP A 98 -14.36 15.61 -11.45
CA TRP A 98 -14.32 14.34 -12.15
C TRP A 98 -13.71 13.25 -11.25
N PRO A 99 -14.43 12.14 -11.01
CA PRO A 99 -14.04 11.18 -9.97
C PRO A 99 -12.79 10.35 -10.31
N TYR A 100 -12.35 10.36 -11.57
CA TYR A 100 -11.31 9.48 -12.12
C TYR A 100 -9.95 10.16 -12.31
N THR A 101 -9.76 11.38 -11.84
CA THR A 101 -8.49 12.12 -11.99
C THR A 101 -7.74 12.24 -10.65
N LEU A 102 -6.42 12.11 -10.71
CA LEU A 102 -5.53 12.35 -9.57
C LEU A 102 -4.96 13.78 -9.56
N GLY A 103 -4.80 14.39 -10.73
CA GLY A 103 -4.17 15.70 -10.92
C GLY A 103 -2.64 15.64 -10.97
N ASP A 104 -2.04 16.62 -11.65
CA ASP A 104 -0.62 16.59 -12.05
C ASP A 104 0.35 16.47 -10.87
N HIS A 105 0.10 17.21 -9.79
CA HIS A 105 0.91 17.14 -8.57
C HIS A 105 0.96 15.71 -8.00
N VAL A 106 -0.19 15.07 -7.82
CA VAL A 106 -0.27 13.73 -7.24
C VAL A 106 0.33 12.69 -8.19
N VAL A 107 0.07 12.80 -9.50
CA VAL A 107 0.67 11.91 -10.50
C VAL A 107 2.20 11.97 -10.44
N VAL A 108 2.78 13.16 -10.36
CA VAL A 108 4.24 13.30 -10.27
C VAL A 108 4.76 12.77 -8.93
N LEU A 109 4.08 13.06 -7.83
CA LEU A 109 4.46 12.52 -6.52
C LEU A 109 4.50 10.99 -6.53
N THR A 110 3.50 10.32 -7.10
CA THR A 110 3.44 8.85 -7.08
C THR A 110 4.42 8.17 -8.04
N GLN A 111 5.13 8.93 -8.87
CA GLN A 111 6.06 8.40 -9.89
C GLN A 111 7.52 8.81 -9.61
N VAL A 112 7.75 9.99 -9.06
CA VAL A 112 9.11 10.58 -8.99
C VAL A 112 9.68 10.57 -7.57
N THR A 113 8.85 10.68 -6.53
CA THR A 113 9.38 10.70 -5.15
C THR A 113 9.47 9.31 -4.55
N ALA A 114 10.55 9.06 -3.81
CA ALA A 114 10.68 7.88 -2.96
C ALA A 114 9.93 8.03 -1.62
N VAL A 115 9.48 9.26 -1.30
CA VAL A 115 8.71 9.54 -0.09
C VAL A 115 7.28 9.03 -0.28
N PRO A 116 6.74 8.21 0.63
CA PRO A 116 5.34 7.77 0.56
C PRO A 116 4.36 8.94 0.52
N VAL A 117 3.25 8.75 -0.19
CA VAL A 117 2.20 9.76 -0.35
C VAL A 117 0.91 9.25 0.26
N LEU A 118 0.44 9.92 1.31
CA LEU A 118 -0.89 9.70 1.88
C LEU A 118 -1.91 10.59 1.18
N LEU A 119 -2.80 9.97 0.42
CA LEU A 119 -3.91 10.66 -0.25
C LEU A 119 -5.15 10.66 0.63
N LEU A 120 -5.62 11.85 0.95
CA LEU A 120 -6.81 12.09 1.77
C LEU A 120 -7.99 12.55 0.89
N PRO A 121 -9.24 12.41 1.38
CA PRO A 121 -10.38 13.08 0.77
C PRO A 121 -10.13 14.58 0.61
N ARG A 122 -10.78 15.22 -0.35
CA ARG A 122 -10.66 16.68 -0.50
C ARG A 122 -11.37 17.42 0.63
N PRO A 123 -10.90 18.63 0.99
CA PRO A 123 -11.58 19.51 1.95
C PRO A 123 -13.04 19.80 1.59
N GLU A 124 -13.35 19.95 0.30
CA GLU A 124 -14.68 20.30 -0.22
C GLU A 124 -15.61 19.09 -0.41
N GLY A 125 -15.12 17.87 -0.19
CA GLY A 125 -15.90 16.64 -0.33
C GLY A 125 -16.60 16.21 0.96
N GLU A 126 -17.56 15.27 0.86
CA GLU A 126 -18.35 14.77 2.00
C GLU A 126 -17.60 13.81 2.96
N GLY A 127 -16.27 13.78 2.92
CA GLY A 127 -15.45 12.83 3.69
C GLY A 127 -14.94 13.40 5.02
N ARG A 128 -15.42 12.88 6.15
CA ARG A 128 -14.76 13.02 7.46
C ARG A 128 -13.84 11.81 7.69
N PHE A 129 -12.61 11.91 7.22
CA PHE A 129 -11.61 10.85 7.42
C PHE A 129 -10.97 10.95 8.82
N GLU A 130 -10.93 12.14 9.42
CA GLU A 130 -10.25 12.35 10.70
C GLU A 130 -10.79 11.48 11.84
N THR A 131 -12.07 11.07 11.75
CA THR A 131 -12.73 10.23 12.76
C THR A 131 -12.51 8.73 12.57
N SER A 132 -12.05 8.28 11.40
CA SER A 132 -11.77 6.86 11.16
C SER A 132 -10.41 6.44 11.71
N GLY A 133 -9.46 7.39 11.82
CA GLY A 133 -8.11 7.09 12.30
C GLY A 133 -7.42 6.04 11.42
N THR A 134 -6.57 5.24 12.06
CA THR A 134 -5.74 4.22 11.39
C THR A 134 -5.85 2.88 12.11
N ASP A 135 -7.04 2.53 12.57
CA ASP A 135 -7.28 1.32 13.36
C ASP A 135 -7.34 0.08 12.46
N ARG A 136 -7.77 0.23 11.20
CA ARG A 136 -7.91 -0.87 10.23
C ARG A 136 -7.17 -0.51 8.95
N VAL A 137 -5.92 -0.97 8.86
CA VAL A 137 -5.03 -0.69 7.73
C VAL A 137 -4.93 -1.93 6.85
N MET A 138 -5.06 -1.77 5.53
CA MET A 138 -4.92 -2.84 4.56
C MET A 138 -3.72 -2.61 3.66
N ALA A 139 -2.82 -3.59 3.56
CA ALA A 139 -1.76 -3.62 2.55
C ALA A 139 -2.23 -4.41 1.32
N MET A 140 -2.13 -3.77 0.15
CA MET A 140 -2.55 -4.31 -1.14
C MET A 140 -1.36 -4.44 -2.09
N THR A 141 -1.12 -5.65 -2.56
CA THR A 141 -0.09 -5.98 -3.55
C THR A 141 -0.43 -7.32 -4.21
N ASP A 142 -0.05 -7.48 -5.47
CA ASP A 142 -0.09 -8.74 -6.21
C ASP A 142 1.15 -9.62 -5.94
N HIS A 143 2.15 -9.07 -5.25
CA HIS A 143 3.39 -9.73 -4.87
C HIS A 143 3.76 -9.46 -3.41
N LEU A 144 2.90 -9.90 -2.48
CA LEU A 144 3.14 -9.68 -1.04
C LEU A 144 4.43 -10.33 -0.53
N ALA A 145 4.70 -11.55 -1.00
CA ALA A 145 5.90 -12.29 -0.66
C ALA A 145 7.14 -11.58 -1.22
N GLY A 146 7.96 -11.02 -0.33
CA GLY A 146 9.15 -10.26 -0.69
C GLY A 146 9.00 -8.74 -0.60
N ASP A 147 7.79 -8.22 -0.37
CA ASP A 147 7.56 -6.79 -0.18
C ASP A 147 7.55 -6.41 1.30
N ALA A 148 8.74 -6.45 1.91
CA ALA A 148 8.89 -6.06 3.30
C ALA A 148 8.57 -4.56 3.51
N GLY A 149 8.91 -3.71 2.54
CA GLY A 149 8.75 -2.26 2.65
C GLY A 149 7.29 -1.83 2.78
N LEU A 150 6.39 -2.43 1.99
CA LEU A 150 4.94 -2.20 2.08
C LEU A 150 4.40 -2.65 3.44
N VAL A 151 4.75 -3.86 3.88
CA VAL A 151 4.31 -4.42 5.16
C VAL A 151 4.82 -3.56 6.34
N GLN A 152 6.09 -3.14 6.29
CA GLN A 152 6.67 -2.26 7.31
C GLN A 152 5.97 -0.91 7.37
N ALA A 153 5.65 -0.30 6.22
CA ALA A 153 4.91 0.95 6.15
C ALA A 153 3.50 0.78 6.72
N ALA A 154 2.75 -0.23 6.27
CA ALA A 154 1.40 -0.49 6.73
C ALA A 154 1.35 -0.79 8.24
N ALA A 155 2.23 -1.66 8.74
CA ALA A 155 2.30 -2.00 10.16
C ALA A 155 2.68 -0.80 11.05
N SER A 156 3.44 0.15 10.52
CA SER A 156 3.85 1.36 11.26
C SER A 156 2.77 2.45 11.26
N LEU A 157 1.77 2.32 10.38
CA LEU A 157 0.62 3.22 10.32
C LEU A 157 -0.55 2.73 11.19
N VAL A 158 -0.55 1.47 11.65
CA VAL A 158 -1.63 0.91 12.47
C VAL A 158 -1.60 1.51 13.87
N SER A 159 -2.73 2.06 14.31
CA SER A 159 -2.95 2.51 15.69
C SER A 159 -2.71 1.36 16.69
N ALA A 160 -2.25 1.68 17.90
CA ALA A 160 -2.13 0.69 18.97
C ALA A 160 -3.50 0.01 19.27
N GLY A 161 -3.53 -1.31 19.20
CA GLY A 161 -4.74 -2.14 19.34
C GLY A 161 -5.50 -2.38 18.03
N GLY A 162 -5.05 -1.79 16.91
CA GLY A 162 -5.66 -1.94 15.59
C GLY A 162 -5.33 -3.26 14.88
N THR A 163 -5.79 -3.37 13.65
CA THR A 163 -5.65 -4.54 12.79
C THR A 163 -4.98 -4.17 11.47
N LEU A 164 -3.93 -4.92 11.15
CA LEU A 164 -3.30 -4.96 9.83
C LEU A 164 -3.90 -6.10 9.01
N PHE A 165 -4.56 -5.76 7.92
CA PHE A 165 -5.02 -6.71 6.91
C PHE A 165 -3.98 -6.85 5.82
N LEU A 166 -3.42 -8.06 5.67
CA LEU A 166 -2.51 -8.38 4.58
C LEU A 166 -3.29 -9.15 3.53
N THR A 167 -3.31 -8.60 2.32
CA THR A 167 -4.09 -9.15 1.21
C THR A 167 -3.18 -9.69 0.12
N HIS A 168 -3.60 -10.80 -0.47
CA HIS A 168 -3.02 -11.33 -1.70
C HIS A 168 -4.15 -11.89 -2.56
N VAL A 169 -4.28 -11.34 -3.78
CA VAL A 169 -5.30 -11.78 -4.73
C VAL A 169 -4.59 -12.34 -5.95
N GLU A 170 -4.74 -13.63 -6.18
CA GLU A 170 -4.26 -14.29 -7.41
C GLU A 170 -5.26 -14.06 -8.55
N ASP A 171 -4.77 -13.67 -9.72
CA ASP A 171 -5.63 -13.39 -10.88
C ASP A 171 -6.24 -14.69 -11.44
N GLU A 172 -7.55 -14.83 -11.25
CA GLU A 172 -8.30 -16.01 -11.68
C GLU A 172 -8.32 -16.16 -13.21
N ALA A 173 -8.34 -15.06 -13.97
CA ALA A 173 -8.34 -15.13 -15.43
C ALA A 173 -6.99 -15.58 -15.99
N VAL A 174 -5.89 -15.13 -15.37
CA VAL A 174 -4.54 -15.60 -15.68
C VAL A 174 -4.39 -17.08 -15.34
N PHE A 175 -4.87 -17.50 -14.17
CA PHE A 175 -4.85 -18.90 -13.74
C PHE A 175 -5.61 -19.80 -14.73
N GLU A 176 -6.85 -19.44 -15.09
CA GLU A 176 -7.66 -20.22 -16.03
C GLU A 176 -7.04 -20.27 -17.44
N ARG A 177 -6.38 -19.19 -17.88
CA ARG A 177 -5.61 -19.21 -19.14
C ARG A 177 -4.49 -20.24 -19.10
N TYR A 178 -3.73 -20.32 -18.01
CA TYR A 178 -2.67 -21.34 -17.87
C TYR A 178 -3.24 -22.75 -17.79
N MET A 179 -4.33 -22.95 -17.06
CA MET A 179 -4.99 -24.27 -16.99
C MET A 179 -5.50 -24.72 -18.36
N GLY A 180 -6.00 -23.79 -19.18
CA GLY A 180 -6.39 -24.07 -20.56
C GLY A 180 -5.22 -24.48 -21.48
N LEU A 181 -3.98 -24.07 -21.17
CA LEU A 181 -2.78 -24.52 -21.89
C LEU A 181 -2.30 -25.88 -21.36
N ILE A 182 -2.26 -26.04 -20.04
CA ILE A 182 -1.86 -27.29 -19.38
C ILE A 182 -2.78 -28.43 -19.81
N GLY A 183 -4.08 -28.19 -19.92
CA GLY A 183 -5.05 -29.21 -20.34
C GLY A 183 -4.93 -29.68 -21.79
N LYS A 184 -4.08 -29.05 -22.61
CA LYS A 184 -3.76 -29.54 -23.95
C LYS A 184 -2.62 -30.56 -23.95
N LEU A 185 -1.96 -30.76 -22.80
CA LEU A 185 -0.90 -31.75 -22.66
C LEU A 185 -1.52 -33.14 -22.44
N PRO A 186 -1.26 -34.12 -23.32
CA PRO A 186 -1.98 -35.39 -23.33
C PRO A 186 -1.75 -36.26 -22.08
N ASP A 187 -0.63 -36.06 -21.39
CA ASP A 187 -0.21 -36.88 -20.25
C ASP A 187 -0.43 -36.17 -18.89
N VAL A 188 -1.16 -35.06 -18.86
CA VAL A 188 -1.41 -34.30 -17.63
C VAL A 188 -2.85 -34.47 -17.15
N ASP A 189 -3.01 -35.00 -15.94
CA ASP A 189 -4.28 -34.89 -15.22
C ASP A 189 -4.52 -33.43 -14.84
N THR A 190 -5.37 -32.78 -15.63
CA THR A 190 -5.64 -31.34 -15.54
C THR A 190 -6.34 -30.96 -14.25
N GLU A 191 -7.20 -31.82 -13.70
CA GLU A 191 -7.92 -31.51 -12.46
C GLU A 191 -6.99 -31.62 -11.26
N THR A 192 -6.15 -32.65 -11.22
CA THR A 192 -5.10 -32.76 -10.20
C THR A 192 -4.11 -31.60 -10.29
N ALA A 193 -3.69 -31.22 -11.50
CA ALA A 193 -2.82 -30.08 -11.72
C ALA A 193 -3.48 -28.75 -11.27
N ARG A 194 -4.77 -28.56 -11.58
CA ARG A 194 -5.55 -27.37 -11.16
C ARG A 194 -5.55 -27.24 -9.65
N ALA A 195 -5.95 -28.29 -8.93
CA ALA A 195 -6.01 -28.28 -7.48
C ALA A 195 -4.64 -28.04 -6.85
N GLY A 196 -3.61 -28.73 -7.35
CA GLY A 196 -2.23 -28.61 -6.85
C GLY A 196 -1.63 -27.22 -7.07
N LEU A 197 -1.78 -26.66 -8.27
CA LEU A 197 -1.27 -25.32 -8.59
C LEU A 197 -2.01 -24.24 -7.79
N ARG A 198 -3.35 -24.31 -7.72
CA ARG A 198 -4.15 -23.37 -6.92
C ARG A 198 -3.73 -23.39 -5.45
N ALA A 199 -3.64 -24.57 -4.85
CA ALA A 199 -3.22 -24.71 -3.47
C ALA A 199 -1.80 -24.17 -3.26
N ARG A 200 -0.88 -24.38 -4.21
CA ARG A 200 0.50 -23.90 -4.13
C ARG A 200 0.59 -22.37 -4.24
N MET A 201 -0.12 -21.77 -5.19
CA MET A 201 -0.14 -20.31 -5.40
C MET A 201 -0.68 -19.58 -4.17
N LEU A 202 -1.71 -20.11 -3.51
CA LEU A 202 -2.26 -19.49 -2.30
C LEU A 202 -1.44 -19.80 -1.04
N ARG A 203 -0.66 -20.88 -1.03
CA ARG A 203 0.13 -21.26 0.15
C ARG A 203 1.33 -20.35 0.38
N GLU A 204 2.03 -19.95 -0.69
CA GLU A 204 3.19 -19.06 -0.58
C GLU A 204 2.90 -17.71 0.12
N PRO A 205 1.90 -16.92 -0.31
CA PRO A 205 1.54 -15.69 0.38
C PRO A 205 0.97 -15.94 1.78
N ALA A 206 0.26 -17.05 2.00
CA ALA A 206 -0.21 -17.41 3.35
C ALA A 206 0.96 -17.69 4.31
N ASP A 207 1.93 -18.51 3.89
CA ASP A 207 3.14 -18.80 4.67
C ASP A 207 3.96 -17.52 4.95
N TYR A 208 4.01 -16.58 3.98
CA TYR A 208 4.64 -15.28 4.18
C TYR A 208 3.91 -14.43 5.23
N ILE A 209 2.57 -14.33 5.16
CA ILE A 209 1.77 -13.61 6.16
C ILE A 209 1.93 -14.22 7.55
N ASP A 210 2.02 -15.56 7.66
CA ASP A 210 2.30 -16.22 8.93
C ASP A 210 3.66 -15.81 9.48
N SER A 211 4.68 -15.64 8.62
CA SER A 211 5.98 -15.09 9.03
C SER A 211 5.90 -13.63 9.50
N VAL A 212 5.02 -12.82 8.89
CA VAL A 212 4.75 -11.45 9.35
C VAL A 212 4.10 -11.47 10.72
N ARG A 213 3.09 -12.32 10.94
CA ARG A 213 2.41 -12.46 12.23
C ARG A 213 3.39 -12.84 13.33
N ALA A 214 4.29 -13.80 13.06
CA ALA A 214 5.33 -14.20 14.00
C ALA A 214 6.31 -13.06 14.30
N ALA A 215 6.74 -12.30 13.29
CA ALA A 215 7.68 -11.19 13.47
C ALA A 215 7.08 -9.97 14.19
N LEU A 216 5.75 -9.80 14.13
CA LEU A 216 5.02 -8.73 14.81
C LEU A 216 4.42 -9.16 16.16
N GLU A 217 4.70 -10.40 16.61
CA GLU A 217 4.23 -10.89 17.90
C GLU A 217 4.70 -9.98 19.05
N GLY A 218 3.79 -9.66 19.97
CA GLY A 218 4.05 -8.75 21.09
C GLY A 218 3.93 -7.24 20.76
N ARG A 219 3.75 -6.87 19.49
CA ARG A 219 3.31 -5.50 19.15
C ARG A 219 1.82 -5.32 19.45
N PRO A 220 1.36 -4.09 19.76
CA PRO A 220 -0.04 -3.82 20.02
C PRO A 220 -0.81 -3.72 18.69
N LEU A 221 -0.88 -4.79 17.91
CA LEU A 221 -1.69 -4.88 16.70
C LEU A 221 -2.05 -6.34 16.40
N THR A 222 -3.10 -6.55 15.61
CA THR A 222 -3.49 -7.86 15.09
C THR A 222 -3.14 -7.97 13.61
N VAL A 223 -2.72 -9.15 13.14
CA VAL A 223 -2.45 -9.41 11.72
C VAL A 223 -3.45 -10.41 11.16
N GLU A 224 -4.28 -9.95 10.23
CA GLU A 224 -5.29 -10.74 9.52
C GLU A 224 -4.86 -11.01 8.07
N ALA A 225 -5.19 -12.21 7.57
CA ALA A 225 -4.80 -12.67 6.25
C ALA A 225 -6.02 -12.81 5.33
N GLU A 226 -5.95 -12.22 4.14
CA GLU A 226 -6.98 -12.35 3.11
C GLU A 226 -6.31 -12.80 1.80
N VAL A 227 -6.21 -14.13 1.64
CA VAL A 227 -5.52 -14.79 0.52
C VAL A 227 -6.56 -15.52 -0.33
N THR A 228 -6.77 -15.07 -1.56
CA THR A 228 -7.81 -15.63 -2.44
C THR A 228 -7.44 -15.56 -3.91
N MET A 229 -8.19 -16.28 -4.75
CA MET A 229 -8.25 -16.02 -6.19
C MET A 229 -9.41 -15.08 -6.51
N GLY A 230 -9.28 -14.29 -7.57
CA GLY A 230 -10.39 -13.55 -8.15
C GLY A 230 -9.94 -12.38 -9.03
N HIS A 231 -10.88 -11.54 -9.43
CA HIS A 231 -10.56 -10.28 -10.10
C HIS A 231 -10.13 -9.23 -9.08
N HIS A 232 -8.85 -8.83 -9.12
CA HIS A 232 -8.22 -7.87 -8.20
C HIS A 232 -9.13 -6.73 -7.74
N LEU A 233 -9.59 -5.88 -8.68
CA LEU A 233 -10.37 -4.69 -8.33
C LEU A 233 -11.69 -5.01 -7.64
N SER A 234 -12.40 -6.07 -8.03
CA SER A 234 -13.67 -6.41 -7.40
C SER A 234 -13.46 -7.00 -6.00
N VAL A 235 -12.43 -7.85 -5.84
CA VAL A 235 -12.07 -8.46 -4.56
C VAL A 235 -11.61 -7.39 -3.57
N TYR A 236 -10.70 -6.49 -3.96
CA TYR A 236 -10.23 -5.42 -3.08
C TYR A 236 -11.36 -4.48 -2.65
N ARG A 237 -12.29 -4.14 -3.54
CA ARG A 237 -13.47 -3.34 -3.16
C ARG A 237 -14.36 -4.05 -2.15
N GLN A 238 -14.54 -5.37 -2.30
CA GLN A 238 -15.29 -6.17 -1.33
C GLN A 238 -14.59 -6.26 0.02
N LEU A 239 -13.26 -6.43 0.02
CA LEU A 239 -12.44 -6.46 1.23
C LEU A 239 -12.50 -5.13 1.99
N ILE A 240 -12.31 -4.02 1.28
CA ILE A 240 -12.40 -2.67 1.87
C ILE A 240 -13.74 -2.46 2.56
N ALA A 241 -14.84 -2.85 1.90
CA ALA A 241 -16.18 -2.70 2.48
C ALA A 241 -16.42 -3.67 3.65
N ARG A 242 -16.08 -4.95 3.49
CA ARG A 242 -16.27 -6.01 4.50
C ARG A 242 -15.51 -5.71 5.78
N HIS A 243 -14.28 -5.24 5.65
CA HIS A 243 -13.42 -4.92 6.79
C HIS A 243 -13.42 -3.44 7.12
N ALA A 244 -14.34 -2.63 6.57
CA ALA A 244 -14.42 -1.18 6.78
C ALA A 244 -13.04 -0.52 6.95
N ILE A 245 -12.18 -0.71 5.94
CA ILE A 245 -10.78 -0.30 5.99
C ILE A 245 -10.68 1.22 6.05
N ASP A 246 -9.89 1.74 7.00
CA ASP A 246 -9.67 3.16 7.19
C ASP A 246 -8.56 3.69 6.27
N LEU A 247 -7.54 2.86 6.02
CA LEU A 247 -6.38 3.19 5.22
C LEU A 247 -5.95 2.03 4.32
N LEU A 248 -5.86 2.31 3.02
CA LEU A 248 -5.28 1.40 2.03
C LEU A 248 -3.83 1.82 1.74
N VAL A 249 -2.91 0.87 1.78
CA VAL A 249 -1.50 1.05 1.45
C VAL A 249 -1.17 0.20 0.23
N LEU A 250 -0.60 0.80 -0.80
CA LEU A 250 -0.18 0.14 -2.04
C LEU A 250 1.09 0.78 -2.60
N ASN A 251 1.82 0.04 -3.42
CA ASN A 251 2.88 0.62 -4.24
C ASN A 251 2.27 1.26 -5.50
N THR A 252 2.81 2.41 -5.91
CA THR A 252 2.34 3.14 -7.10
C THR A 252 3.29 3.08 -8.28
N ASN A 253 4.50 2.57 -8.08
CA ASN A 253 5.49 2.38 -9.12
C ASN A 253 5.88 0.90 -9.20
N ASP A 254 5.91 0.36 -10.40
CA ASP A 254 6.61 -0.90 -10.66
C ASP A 254 8.10 -0.57 -10.79
N ALA A 255 8.98 -1.36 -10.16
CA ALA A 255 10.43 -1.13 -10.22
C ALA A 255 11.02 -1.18 -11.64
N ASP A 256 10.22 -1.59 -12.63
CA ASP A 256 10.56 -1.72 -14.05
C ASP A 256 10.13 -0.54 -14.93
N GLN A 257 9.71 0.61 -14.35
CA GLN A 257 9.48 1.86 -15.10
C GLN A 257 10.62 2.88 -14.98
#